data_AF-A0A834FWY3-F1
#
_entry.id   AF-A0A834FWY3-F1
#
_cell.length_a   1.000
_cell.length_b   1.000
_cell.length_c   1.000
_cell.angle_alpha   90.00
_cell.angle_beta   90.00
_cell.angle_gamma   90.00
#
_symmetry.space_group_name_H-M   'P 1'
#
loop_
_entity.id
_entity.type
_entity.pdbx_description
1 polymer ?
#
loop_
_entity_poly.entity_id
_entity_poly.type
_entity_poly.pdbx_seq_one_letter_code
_entity_poly.pdbx_strand_id
1 'polypeptide(L)'
;MAPTPYLLGVQKHLLDLVTDQSDLLVVDVSQNKQETFLVSIGDEDAILPPKLKAELLGALSGRQKTLGVEGLNRVVSEAFLHFFVRTVGHYASFIKYGASGQHGVFDKRAFYKAIDSKTTRHFVKKFIQTQMFDLFIQEAEQQQPGPQQGIFHNKIREFQDRKKKEKTKKH
;
A
#
# COMPACT_ATOMS: atom_id res chain seq x y z
N MET A 1 21.48 11.92 8.43
CA MET A 1 20.77 10.63 8.24
C MET A 1 19.39 10.81 8.86
N ALA A 2 18.31 10.50 8.14
CA ALA A 2 16.99 10.47 8.78
C ALA A 2 16.90 9.18 9.63
N PRO A 3 16.34 9.23 10.85
CA PRO A 3 16.20 8.04 11.68
C PRO A 3 15.37 6.96 10.97
N THR A 4 15.72 5.70 11.17
CA THR A 4 14.99 4.56 10.60
C THR A 4 13.55 4.54 11.16
N PRO A 5 12.51 4.47 10.31
CA PRO A 5 11.13 4.34 10.78
C PRO A 5 10.94 3.09 11.65
N TYR A 6 10.14 3.19 12.70
CA TYR A 6 9.82 2.08 13.59
C TYR A 6 8.33 2.04 13.95
N LEU A 7 7.87 0.86 14.37
CA LEU A 7 6.55 0.66 14.94
C LEU A 7 6.71 0.05 16.34
N LEU A 8 6.21 0.74 17.37
CA LEU A 8 6.34 0.33 18.76
C LEU A 8 4.96 0.27 19.43
N GLY A 9 4.74 -0.76 20.24
CA GLY A 9 3.59 -0.86 21.13
C GLY A 9 4.01 -0.47 22.54
N VAL A 10 3.32 0.48 23.15
CA VAL A 10 3.60 0.97 24.51
C VAL A 10 2.33 0.86 25.36
N GLN A 11 2.48 0.49 26.63
CA GLN A 11 1.36 0.48 27.57
C GLN A 11 0.99 1.92 27.94
N LYS A 12 -0.31 2.21 28.01
CA LYS A 12 -0.82 3.59 28.19
C LYS A 12 -0.25 4.31 29.43
N HIS A 13 0.02 3.59 30.52
CA HIS A 13 0.60 4.17 31.73
C HIS A 13 2.08 4.55 31.61
N LEU A 14 2.75 4.13 30.53
CA LEU A 14 4.14 4.48 30.21
C LEU A 14 4.23 5.59 29.16
N LEU A 15 3.09 6.13 28.69
CA LEU A 15 3.09 7.14 27.63
C LEU A 15 3.88 8.39 28.02
N ASP A 16 3.83 8.80 29.29
CA ASP A 16 4.56 9.95 29.81
C ASP A 16 6.09 9.77 29.80
N LEU A 17 6.55 8.51 29.72
CA LEU A 17 7.98 8.18 29.61
C LEU A 17 8.47 8.19 28.15
N VAL A 18 7.57 8.32 27.17
CA VAL A 18 7.94 8.46 25.76
C VAL A 18 8.39 9.89 25.52
N THR A 19 9.69 10.13 25.75
CA THR A 19 10.35 11.41 25.49
C THR A 19 10.52 11.61 23.98
N ASP A 20 10.19 12.82 23.50
CA ASP A 20 10.34 13.28 22.11
C ASP A 20 9.21 12.85 21.14
N GLN A 21 8.04 13.47 21.32
CA GLN A 21 6.85 13.24 20.49
C GLN A 21 6.81 14.07 19.19
N SER A 22 7.79 14.94 18.95
CA SER A 22 7.71 15.92 17.85
C SER A 22 7.65 15.28 16.45
N ASP A 23 8.23 14.09 16.29
CA ASP A 23 8.26 13.33 15.03
C ASP A 23 7.56 11.96 15.15
N LEU A 24 6.54 11.82 16.02
CA LEU A 24 5.80 10.57 16.23
C LEU A 24 4.31 10.68 15.89
N LEU A 25 3.80 9.69 15.14
CA LEU A 25 2.37 9.42 15.07
C LEU A 25 1.98 8.51 16.25
N VAL A 26 1.17 9.03 17.18
CA VAL A 26 0.75 8.28 18.38
C VAL A 26 -0.73 7.95 18.28
N VAL A 27 -1.06 6.65 18.35
CA VAL A 27 -2.44 6.15 18.20
C VAL A 27 -2.89 5.44 19.46
N ASP A 28 -3.99 5.90 20.06
CA ASP A 28 -4.66 5.17 21.14
C ASP A 28 -5.55 4.06 20.56
N VAL A 29 -5.24 2.83 20.94
CA VAL A 29 -5.97 1.62 20.54
C VAL A 29 -6.84 1.06 21.67
N SER A 30 -6.93 1.74 22.82
CA SER A 30 -7.74 1.29 23.94
C SER A 30 -9.24 1.34 23.64
N GLN A 31 -10.02 0.48 24.29
CA GLN A 31 -11.48 0.45 24.11
C GLN A 31 -12.15 1.72 24.64
N ASN A 32 -11.58 2.33 25.68
CA ASN A 32 -12.07 3.53 26.35
C ASN A 32 -11.36 4.81 25.90
N LYS A 33 -10.77 4.82 24.71
CA LYS A 33 -10.08 5.99 24.17
C LYS A 33 -11.06 7.15 23.96
N GLN A 34 -10.62 8.35 24.31
CA GLN A 34 -11.37 9.58 24.01
C GLN A 34 -11.07 10.06 22.59
N GLU A 35 -9.79 10.02 22.22
CA GLU A 35 -9.30 10.36 20.88
C GLU A 35 -8.46 9.20 20.33
N THR A 36 -8.49 9.00 19.01
CA THR A 36 -7.72 7.92 18.37
C THR A 36 -6.30 8.34 18.05
N PHE A 37 -6.09 9.60 17.65
CA PHE A 37 -4.77 10.15 17.34
C PHE A 37 -4.39 11.12 18.44
N LEU A 38 -3.42 10.74 19.27
CA LEU A 38 -2.94 11.59 20.37
C LEU A 38 -1.90 12.59 19.87
N VAL A 39 -1.13 12.21 18.86
CA VAL A 39 -0.14 13.06 18.18
C VAL A 39 -0.19 12.78 16.69
N SER A 40 -0.13 13.83 15.86
CA SER A 40 -0.07 13.76 14.38
C SER A 40 1.02 14.72 13.89
N ILE A 41 1.72 14.37 12.82
CA ILE A 41 2.95 15.05 12.38
C ILE A 41 2.90 15.61 10.97
N GLY A 42 1.82 15.40 10.20
CA GLY A 42 1.75 15.95 8.85
C GLY A 42 0.43 15.73 8.13
N ASP A 43 0.52 15.01 7.02
CA ASP A 43 -0.54 14.84 6.04
C ASP A 43 -1.23 13.47 6.14
N GLU A 44 -1.28 12.85 7.32
CA GLU A 44 -1.79 11.50 7.53
C GLU A 44 -3.23 11.33 7.02
N ASP A 45 -4.04 12.38 7.08
CA ASP A 45 -5.42 12.41 6.60
C ASP A 45 -5.52 12.63 5.07
N ALA A 46 -4.50 13.19 4.44
CA ALA A 46 -4.51 13.63 3.05
C ALA A 46 -3.52 12.88 2.12
N ILE A 47 -2.64 12.05 2.67
CA ILE A 47 -1.59 11.35 1.92
C ILE A 47 -2.15 10.39 0.84
N LEU A 48 -3.32 9.80 1.10
CA LEU A 48 -3.96 8.86 0.18
C LEU A 48 -4.74 9.59 -0.93
N PRO A 49 -4.68 9.11 -2.19
CA PRO A 49 -5.49 9.69 -3.27
C PRO A 49 -6.99 9.65 -2.93
N PRO A 50 -7.75 10.77 -2.98
CA PRO A 50 -9.10 10.86 -2.40
C PRO A 50 -10.06 9.78 -2.89
N LYS A 51 -10.03 9.45 -4.19
CA LYS A 51 -10.86 8.39 -4.77
C LYS A 51 -10.51 7.01 -4.20
N LEU A 52 -9.22 6.71 -4.04
CA LEU A 52 -8.77 5.43 -3.48
C LEU A 52 -9.03 5.36 -1.98
N LYS A 53 -8.89 6.48 -1.25
CA LYS A 53 -9.27 6.59 0.16
C LYS A 53 -10.76 6.29 0.35
N ALA A 54 -11.63 6.90 -0.45
CA ALA A 54 -13.07 6.67 -0.38
C ALA A 54 -13.45 5.21 -0.68
N GLU A 55 -12.85 4.60 -1.70
CA GLU A 55 -13.06 3.18 -2.02
C GLU A 55 -12.57 2.25 -0.90
N LEU A 56 -11.40 2.53 -0.31
CA LEU A 56 -10.84 1.78 0.81
C LEU A 56 -11.76 1.87 2.03
N LEU A 57 -12.22 3.08 2.39
CA LEU A 57 -13.17 3.29 3.48
C LEU A 57 -14.50 2.56 3.21
N GLY A 58 -15.04 2.64 2.00
CA GLY A 58 -16.27 1.92 1.63
C GLY A 58 -16.13 0.40 1.77
N ALA A 59 -14.99 -0.16 1.34
CA ALA A 59 -14.70 -1.59 1.47
C ALA A 59 -14.59 -2.03 2.94
N LEU A 60 -13.96 -1.19 3.78
CA LEU A 60 -13.81 -1.46 5.20
C LEU A 60 -15.13 -1.28 5.96
N SER A 61 -15.90 -0.22 5.71
CA SER A 61 -17.14 0.06 6.47
C SER A 61 -18.27 -0.93 6.19
N GLY A 62 -18.30 -1.57 5.01
CA GLY A 62 -19.47 -2.29 4.53
C GLY A 62 -19.75 -3.68 5.12
N ARG A 63 -18.86 -4.28 5.93
CA ARG A 63 -18.95 -5.73 6.23
C ARG A 63 -18.55 -6.19 7.63
N GLN A 64 -18.24 -5.28 8.55
CA GLN A 64 -17.56 -5.68 9.80
C GLN A 64 -18.48 -6.19 10.92
N LYS A 65 -19.76 -5.75 10.97
CA LYS A 65 -20.60 -5.97 12.16
C LYS A 65 -21.14 -7.40 12.32
N THR A 66 -21.09 -8.21 11.27
CA THR A 66 -21.67 -9.58 11.26
C THR A 66 -20.64 -10.67 10.97
N LEU A 67 -19.37 -10.32 10.74
CA LEU A 67 -18.33 -11.28 10.41
C LEU A 67 -17.50 -11.62 11.65
N GLY A 68 -17.18 -12.91 11.82
CA GLY A 68 -16.16 -13.34 12.78
C GLY A 68 -14.76 -12.83 12.39
N VAL A 69 -13.78 -13.06 13.26
CA VAL A 69 -12.38 -12.58 13.11
C VAL A 69 -11.77 -12.92 11.75
N GLU A 70 -11.97 -14.14 11.26
CA GLU A 70 -11.44 -14.56 9.95
C GLU A 70 -12.07 -13.79 8.78
N GLY A 71 -13.38 -13.55 8.84
CA GLY A 71 -14.08 -12.76 7.83
C GLY A 71 -13.61 -11.31 7.82
N LEU A 72 -13.36 -10.74 9.00
CA LEU A 72 -12.78 -9.41 9.13
C LEU A 72 -11.37 -9.34 8.53
N ASN A 73 -10.50 -10.29 8.88
CA ASN A 73 -9.14 -10.38 8.35
C ASN A 73 -9.12 -10.46 6.81
N ARG A 74 -10.04 -11.24 6.25
CA ARG A 74 -10.20 -11.34 4.80
C ARG A 74 -10.63 -10.02 4.17
N VAL A 75 -11.65 -9.36 4.71
CA VAL A 75 -12.15 -8.08 4.18
C VAL A 75 -11.06 -7.01 4.23
N VAL A 76 -10.36 -6.91 5.36
CA VAL A 76 -9.24 -5.99 5.56
C VAL A 76 -8.16 -6.26 4.52
N SER A 77 -7.71 -7.52 4.41
CA SER A 77 -6.66 -7.92 3.47
C SER A 77 -7.05 -7.65 2.01
N GLU A 78 -8.27 -8.01 1.60
CA GLU A 78 -8.77 -7.77 0.25
C GLU A 78 -8.85 -6.27 -0.09
N ALA A 79 -9.27 -5.44 0.87
CA ALA A 79 -9.38 -4.00 0.67
C ALA A 79 -8.00 -3.35 0.44
N PHE A 80 -7.00 -3.70 1.26
CA PHE A 80 -5.64 -3.21 1.10
C PHE A 80 -4.95 -3.78 -0.15
N LEU A 81 -5.14 -5.07 -0.47
CA LEU A 81 -4.64 -5.65 -1.70
C LEU A 81 -5.19 -4.94 -2.93
N HIS A 82 -6.50 -4.64 -2.95
CA HIS A 82 -7.10 -3.87 -4.03
C HIS A 82 -6.46 -2.48 -4.17
N PHE A 83 -6.22 -1.79 -3.05
CA PHE A 83 -5.51 -0.50 -3.06
C PHE A 83 -4.11 -0.61 -3.68
N PHE A 84 -3.31 -1.61 -3.28
CA PHE A 84 -1.96 -1.81 -3.82
C PHE A 84 -1.95 -2.22 -5.28
N VAL A 85 -2.88 -3.08 -5.71
CA VAL A 85 -3.01 -3.45 -7.13
C VAL A 85 -3.32 -2.23 -7.99
N ARG A 86 -4.16 -1.31 -7.50
CA ARG A 86 -4.51 -0.08 -8.23
C ARG A 86 -3.41 0.97 -8.28
N THR A 87 -2.51 0.98 -7.30
CA THR A 87 -1.45 1.99 -7.17
C THR A 87 -0.15 1.52 -7.78
N VAL A 88 0.25 0.27 -7.52
CA VAL A 88 1.55 -0.27 -7.89
C VAL A 88 1.50 -1.61 -8.63
N GLY A 89 0.31 -2.16 -8.89
CA GLY A 89 0.18 -3.46 -9.56
C GLY A 89 0.71 -3.54 -11.00
N HIS A 90 1.03 -2.41 -11.62
CA HIS A 90 1.66 -2.35 -12.96
C HIS A 90 3.19 -2.40 -12.93
N TYR A 91 3.82 -2.55 -11.75
CA TYR A 91 5.26 -2.44 -11.57
C TYR A 91 6.08 -3.37 -12.49
N ALA A 92 5.60 -4.61 -12.71
CA ALA A 92 6.32 -5.62 -13.48
C ALA A 92 6.57 -5.18 -14.94
N SER A 93 5.70 -4.34 -15.51
CA SER A 93 5.88 -3.78 -16.86
C SER A 93 7.03 -2.76 -16.96
N PHE A 94 7.61 -2.37 -15.83
CA PHE A 94 8.69 -1.39 -15.74
C PHE A 94 9.99 -2.01 -15.23
N ILE A 95 10.05 -3.33 -15.07
CA ILE A 95 11.28 -4.07 -14.84
C ILE A 95 11.82 -4.53 -16.19
N LYS A 96 13.03 -4.11 -16.54
CA LYS A 96 13.71 -4.51 -17.78
C LYS A 96 14.76 -5.55 -17.44
N TYR A 97 14.64 -6.73 -18.03
CA TYR A 97 15.65 -7.78 -17.93
C TYR A 97 16.67 -7.63 -19.07
N GLY A 98 17.96 -7.62 -18.72
CA GLY A 98 19.04 -7.62 -19.69
C GLY A 98 19.26 -8.99 -20.33
N ALA A 99 20.44 -9.23 -20.89
CA ALA A 99 20.82 -10.54 -21.43
C ALA A 99 20.79 -11.63 -20.34
N SER A 100 20.69 -12.90 -20.76
CA SER A 100 20.47 -14.06 -19.88
C SER A 100 21.37 -14.03 -18.63
N GLY A 101 20.74 -14.04 -17.45
CA GLY A 101 21.42 -14.08 -16.15
C GLY A 101 21.56 -12.72 -15.44
N GLN A 102 21.14 -11.61 -16.05
CA GLN A 102 21.12 -10.31 -15.38
C GLN A 102 19.83 -10.09 -14.56
N HIS A 103 19.99 -9.47 -13.40
CA HIS A 103 18.87 -8.98 -12.59
C HIS A 103 18.06 -7.95 -13.39
N GLY A 104 16.75 -7.94 -13.15
CA GLY A 104 15.87 -6.90 -13.66
C GLY A 104 16.28 -5.52 -13.15
N VAL A 105 16.04 -4.50 -13.95
CA VAL A 105 16.25 -3.09 -13.56
C VAL A 105 14.92 -2.35 -13.65
N PHE A 106 14.44 -1.84 -12.52
CA PHE A 106 13.19 -1.12 -12.39
C PHE A 106 13.30 0.36 -12.79
N ASP A 107 12.54 0.74 -13.82
CA ASP A 107 12.44 2.13 -14.27
C ASP A 107 11.44 2.92 -13.42
N LYS A 108 11.92 3.38 -12.26
CA LYS A 108 11.17 4.18 -11.30
C LYS A 108 10.48 5.39 -11.95
N ARG A 109 11.15 6.06 -12.89
CA ARG A 109 10.63 7.29 -13.52
C ARG A 109 9.51 6.99 -14.50
N ALA A 110 9.66 5.97 -15.34
CA ALA A 110 8.62 5.56 -16.27
C ALA A 110 7.40 5.02 -15.50
N PHE A 111 7.62 4.26 -14.43
CA PHE A 111 6.58 3.63 -13.62
C PHE A 111 5.55 4.61 -13.05
N TYR A 112 5.98 5.65 -12.31
CA TYR A 112 5.02 6.60 -11.75
C TYR A 112 4.43 7.52 -12.84
N LYS A 113 5.18 7.80 -13.92
CA LYS A 113 4.69 8.64 -15.03
C LYS A 113 3.56 7.99 -15.82
N ALA A 114 3.53 6.66 -15.89
CA ALA A 114 2.47 5.90 -16.56
C ALA A 114 1.09 6.00 -15.87
N ILE A 115 1.02 6.58 -14.67
CA ILE A 115 -0.23 6.78 -13.94
C ILE A 115 -0.90 8.07 -14.44
N ASP A 116 -2.09 7.96 -15.03
CA ASP A 116 -2.85 9.12 -15.55
C ASP A 116 -3.34 10.06 -14.44
N SER A 117 -3.84 9.49 -13.34
CA SER A 117 -4.39 10.25 -12.21
C SER A 117 -3.29 11.06 -11.50
N LYS A 118 -3.40 12.39 -11.49
CA LYS A 118 -2.41 13.29 -10.87
C LYS A 118 -2.23 13.03 -9.37
N THR A 119 -3.32 12.81 -8.63
CA THR A 119 -3.27 12.55 -7.18
C THR A 119 -2.65 11.19 -6.89
N THR A 120 -3.00 10.16 -7.67
CA THR A 120 -2.40 8.83 -7.57
C THR A 120 -0.92 8.85 -7.93
N ARG A 121 -0.54 9.58 -8.99
CA ARG A 121 0.86 9.77 -9.39
C ARG A 121 1.66 10.45 -8.28
N HIS A 122 1.11 11.46 -7.62
CA HIS A 122 1.76 12.16 -6.52
C HIS A 122 2.03 11.21 -5.34
N PHE A 123 0.99 10.48 -4.91
CA PHE A 123 1.12 9.44 -3.88
C PHE A 123 2.18 8.40 -4.25
N VAL A 124 2.09 7.80 -5.45
CA VAL A 124 3.05 6.77 -5.88
C VAL A 124 4.46 7.31 -5.94
N LYS A 125 4.68 8.55 -6.39
CA LYS A 125 6.01 9.18 -6.40
C LYS A 125 6.64 9.25 -5.00
N LYS A 126 5.85 9.44 -3.95
CA LYS A 126 6.29 9.41 -2.54
C LYS A 126 6.45 7.98 -2.04
N PHE A 127 5.45 7.12 -2.29
CA PHE A 127 5.42 5.73 -1.86
C PHE A 127 6.63 4.92 -2.34
N ILE A 128 7.06 5.12 -3.58
CA ILE A 128 8.25 4.44 -4.13
C ILE A 128 9.58 4.92 -3.52
N GLN A 129 9.58 5.92 -2.65
CA GLN A 129 10.76 6.34 -1.88
C GLN A 129 10.88 5.58 -0.55
N THR A 130 9.90 4.74 -0.22
CA THR A 130 9.91 3.97 1.02
C THR A 130 10.79 2.73 0.91
N GLN A 131 11.45 2.38 2.01
CA GLN A 131 12.27 1.18 2.11
C GLN A 131 11.47 -0.10 1.82
N MET A 132 10.20 -0.16 2.26
CA MET A 132 9.33 -1.31 1.99
C MET A 132 9.11 -1.53 0.48
N PHE A 133 8.93 -0.45 -0.29
CA PHE A 133 8.79 -0.58 -1.73
C PHE A 133 10.11 -0.97 -2.41
N ASP A 134 11.23 -0.42 -1.94
CA ASP A 134 12.55 -0.78 -2.47
C ASP A 134 12.84 -2.28 -2.26
N LEU A 135 12.55 -2.84 -1.08
CA LEU A 135 12.67 -4.29 -0.81
C LEU A 135 11.75 -5.13 -1.70
N PHE A 136 10.50 -4.70 -1.88
CA PHE A 136 9.54 -5.37 -2.75
C PHE A 136 10.04 -5.43 -4.21
N ILE A 137 10.60 -4.34 -4.72
CA ILE A 137 11.14 -4.29 -6.09
C ILE A 137 12.42 -5.11 -6.21
N GLN A 138 13.32 -5.06 -5.23
CA GLN A 138 14.54 -5.87 -5.23
C GLN A 138 14.24 -7.36 -5.35
N GLU A 139 13.24 -7.85 -4.60
CA GLU A 139 12.78 -9.24 -4.71
C GLU A 139 12.26 -9.54 -6.14
N ALA A 140 11.49 -8.61 -6.72
CA ALA A 140 10.96 -8.78 -8.06
C ALA A 140 12.04 -8.71 -9.16
N GLU A 141 13.08 -7.90 -9.00
CA GLU A 141 14.23 -7.80 -9.92
C GLU A 141 15.10 -9.06 -9.91
N GLN A 142 15.12 -9.79 -8.79
CA GLN A 142 15.82 -11.07 -8.67
C GLN A 142 15.06 -12.24 -9.30
N GLN A 143 13.75 -12.15 -9.43
CA GLN A 143 12.94 -13.19 -10.06
C GLN A 143 13.20 -13.23 -11.57
N GLN A 144 13.37 -14.43 -12.12
CA GLN A 144 13.51 -14.58 -13.57
C GLN A 144 12.20 -14.26 -14.31
N PRO A 145 12.26 -13.87 -15.60
CA PRO A 145 11.08 -13.67 -16.42
C PRO A 145 10.21 -14.94 -16.44
N GLY A 146 9.04 -14.89 -15.79
CA GLY A 146 8.19 -16.06 -15.64
C GLY A 146 6.89 -15.74 -14.89
N PRO A 147 5.97 -16.71 -14.77
CA PRO A 147 4.74 -16.52 -14.02
C PRO A 147 5.06 -16.29 -12.54
N GLN A 148 4.96 -15.03 -12.11
CA GLN A 148 5.16 -14.64 -10.73
C GLN A 148 4.09 -15.31 -9.86
N GLN A 149 4.53 -15.95 -8.78
CA GLN A 149 3.65 -16.65 -7.84
C GLN A 149 3.33 -15.75 -6.63
N GLY A 150 2.21 -16.02 -5.97
CA GLY A 150 1.80 -15.31 -4.75
C GLY A 150 0.48 -14.55 -4.86
N ILE A 151 -0.09 -14.23 -3.70
CA ILE A 151 -1.43 -13.65 -3.57
C ILE A 151 -1.52 -12.31 -4.32
N PHE A 152 -0.49 -11.47 -4.23
CA PHE A 152 -0.47 -10.18 -4.90
C PHE A 152 -0.50 -10.31 -6.44
N HIS A 153 0.30 -11.21 -7.02
CA HIS A 153 0.32 -11.48 -8.45
C HIS A 153 -1.01 -12.02 -8.97
N ASN A 154 -1.63 -12.93 -8.20
CA ASN A 154 -2.97 -13.41 -8.50
C ASN A 154 -4.00 -12.26 -8.54
N LYS A 155 -3.93 -11.34 -7.58
CA LYS A 155 -4.81 -10.17 -7.53
C LYS A 155 -4.56 -9.17 -8.66
N ILE A 156 -3.31 -8.99 -9.09
CA ILE A 156 -2.98 -8.19 -10.29
C ILE A 156 -3.64 -8.81 -11.52
N ARG A 157 -3.52 -10.13 -11.72
CA ARG A 157 -4.13 -10.82 -12.86
C ARG A 157 -5.65 -10.69 -12.86
N GLU A 158 -6.30 -10.97 -11.72
CA GLU A 158 -7.75 -10.79 -11.56
C GLU A 158 -8.21 -9.37 -11.93
N PHE A 159 -7.45 -8.36 -11.48
CA PHE A 159 -7.76 -6.95 -11.78
C PHE A 159 -7.59 -6.63 -13.26
N GLN A 160 -6.52 -7.09 -13.90
CA GLN A 160 -6.29 -6.90 -15.34
C GLN A 160 -7.38 -7.58 -16.17
N ASP A 161 -7.80 -8.79 -15.80
CA ASP A 161 -8.86 -9.53 -16.50
C ASP A 161 -10.22 -8.84 -16.37
N ARG A 162 -10.55 -8.32 -15.18
CA ARG A 162 -11.76 -7.49 -14.98
C ARG A 162 -11.73 -6.24 -15.85
N LYS A 163 -10.60 -5.53 -15.87
CA LYS A 163 -10.42 -4.32 -16.70
C LYS A 163 -10.56 -4.61 -18.20
N LYS A 164 -10.07 -5.78 -18.66
CA LYS A 164 -10.26 -6.23 -20.06
C LYS A 164 -11.74 -6.50 -20.36
N LYS A 165 -12.43 -7.27 -19.51
CA LYS A 165 -13.86 -7.58 -19.67
C LYS A 165 -14.75 -6.34 -19.70
N GLU A 166 -14.45 -5.34 -18.88
CA GLU A 166 -15.18 -4.06 -18.86
C GLU A 166 -14.96 -3.23 -20.14
N LYS A 167 -13.79 -3.33 -20.77
CA LYS A 167 -13.53 -2.69 -22.06
C LYS A 167 -14.26 -3.39 -23.21
N THR A 168 -14.28 -4.72 -23.22
CA THR A 168 -14.98 -5.51 -24.25
C THR A 168 -16.50 -5.37 -24.18
N LYS A 169 -17.08 -5.04 -23.01
CA LYS A 169 -18.52 -4.76 -22.86
C LYS A 169 -18.94 -3.35 -23.28
N LYS A 170 -17.99 -2.44 -23.52
CA LYS A 170 -18.23 -1.04 -23.92
C LYS A 170 -18.02 -0.79 -25.43
N HIS A 171 -17.67 -1.84 -26.17
CA HIS A 171 -17.58 -1.88 -27.63
C HIS A 171 -18.58 -2.91 -28.14
#